data_AF-A0A9N9EN62-F1
#
_entry.id   AF-A0A9N9EN62-F1
#
_cell.length_a   1.000
_cell.length_b   1.000
_cell.length_c   1.000
_cell.angle_alpha   90.00
_cell.angle_beta   90.00
_cell.angle_gamma   90.00
#
_symmetry.space_group_name_H-M   'P 1'
#
loop_
_entity.id
_entity.type
_entity.pdbx_description
1 polymer ?
#
loop_
_entity_poly.entity_id
_entity_poly.type
_entity_poly.pdbx_seq_one_letter_code
_entity_poly.pdbx_strand_id
1 'polypeptide(L)'
;MFTPKPTAIVLHLLAKNGPQTSKQLGRHLPDFPQLKSKNYLKKYILKNMKLREQIFKKKSRNPDLTKSTGDKAAYVWFVNDEKVKIEKYEKLPVGGGHLYKRPPIGDTDKSERIDGYNLAVVLDI
;
A
#
# COMPACT_ATOMS: atom_id res chain seq x y z
N MET A 1 -18.79 -17.83 -4.18
CA MET A 1 -18.22 -16.47 -4.21
C MET A 1 -16.96 -16.44 -3.37
N PHE A 2 -15.81 -16.09 -3.94
CA PHE A 2 -14.55 -16.00 -3.19
C PHE A 2 -14.45 -14.63 -2.53
N THR A 3 -14.49 -14.57 -1.20
CA THR A 3 -14.28 -13.33 -0.45
C THR A 3 -12.81 -13.24 -0.03
N PRO A 4 -12.05 -12.25 -0.53
CA PRO A 4 -10.65 -12.13 -0.19
C PRO A 4 -10.47 -11.82 1.30
N LYS A 5 -9.46 -12.44 1.92
CA LYS A 5 -9.12 -12.19 3.32
C LYS A 5 -8.73 -10.71 3.51
N PRO A 6 -9.06 -10.07 4.65
CA PRO A 6 -8.74 -8.67 4.89
C PRO A 6 -7.24 -8.33 4.75
N THR A 7 -6.35 -9.26 5.09
CA THR A 7 -4.90 -9.11 4.89
C THR A 7 -4.50 -9.10 3.42
N ALA A 8 -5.14 -9.94 2.59
CA ALA A 8 -4.90 -9.97 1.14
C ALA A 8 -5.34 -8.66 0.48
N ILE A 9 -6.41 -8.04 0.98
CA ILE A 9 -6.85 -6.71 0.52
C ILE A 9 -5.79 -5.65 0.83
N VAL A 10 -5.23 -5.63 2.04
CA VAL A 10 -4.16 -4.68 2.39
C VAL A 10 -2.93 -4.89 1.50
N LEU A 11 -2.52 -6.13 1.28
CA LEU A 11 -1.39 -6.43 0.39
C LEU A 11 -1.68 -6.01 -1.05
N HIS A 12 -2.91 -6.20 -1.54
CA HIS A 12 -3.33 -5.72 -2.86
C HIS A 12 -3.26 -4.20 -2.97
N LEU A 13 -3.74 -3.47 -1.96
CA LEU A 13 -3.69 -2.01 -1.95
C LEU A 13 -2.25 -1.48 -1.98
N LEU A 14 -1.35 -2.14 -1.24
CA LEU A 14 0.07 -1.78 -1.22
C LEU A 14 0.80 -2.20 -2.50
N ALA A 15 0.44 -3.34 -3.10
CA ALA A 15 0.96 -3.77 -4.40
C ALA A 15 0.57 -2.78 -5.51
N LYS A 16 -0.70 -2.38 -5.53
CA LYS A 16 -1.26 -1.56 -6.59
C LYS A 16 -0.89 -0.08 -6.51
N ASN A 17 -0.81 0.47 -5.29
CA ASN A 17 -0.60 1.90 -5.07
C ASN A 17 0.76 2.23 -4.44
N GLY A 18 1.58 1.22 -4.19
CA GLY A 18 2.82 1.36 -3.43
C GLY A 18 2.59 1.62 -1.93
N PRO A 19 3.62 2.10 -1.22
CA PRO A 19 3.55 2.36 0.22
C PRO A 19 2.48 3.37 0.60
N GLN A 20 1.66 3.08 1.61
CA GLN A 20 0.54 3.95 2.02
C GLN A 20 0.45 4.18 3.52
N THR A 21 -0.04 5.36 3.91
CA THR A 21 -0.41 5.66 5.30
C THR A 21 -1.66 4.90 5.72
N SER A 22 -1.89 4.73 7.02
CA SER A 22 -3.17 4.18 7.52
C SER A 22 -4.38 5.04 7.13
N LYS A 23 -4.19 6.33 6.88
CA LYS A 23 -5.27 7.23 6.44
C LYS A 23 -5.64 6.93 4.99
N GLN A 24 -4.66 6.75 4.11
CA GLN A 24 -4.86 6.37 2.71
C GLN A 24 -5.50 4.98 2.60
N LEU A 25 -4.98 3.96 3.30
CA LEU A 25 -5.61 2.64 3.36
C LEU A 25 -7.07 2.72 3.85
N GLY A 26 -7.32 3.61 4.82
CA GLY A 26 -8.63 3.90 5.36
C GLY A 26 -9.64 4.50 4.35
N ARG A 27 -9.19 5.02 3.21
CA ARG A 27 -10.07 5.57 2.15
C ARG A 27 -10.69 4.48 1.29
N HIS A 28 -10.07 3.31 1.23
CA HIS A 28 -10.55 2.15 0.46
C HIS A 28 -11.57 1.29 1.25
N LEU A 29 -12.05 1.74 2.41
CA LEU A 29 -13.03 0.96 3.19
C LEU A 29 -14.40 0.79 2.50
N PRO A 30 -14.98 1.81 1.84
CA PRO A 30 -16.27 1.66 1.15
C PRO A 30 -16.25 0.57 0.07
N ASP A 31 -15.08 0.45 -0.54
CA ASP A 31 -14.69 -0.44 -1.62
C ASP A 31 -14.44 -1.89 -1.15
N PHE A 32 -14.05 -2.04 0.12
CA PHE A 32 -13.69 -3.32 0.74
C PHE A 32 -14.38 -3.50 2.09
N PRO A 33 -15.67 -3.91 2.11
CA PRO A 33 -16.45 -4.04 3.34
C PRO A 33 -15.86 -5.03 4.36
N GLN A 34 -14.99 -5.94 3.91
CA GLN A 34 -14.26 -6.88 4.77
C GLN A 34 -13.29 -6.17 5.74
N LEU A 35 -12.91 -4.92 5.44
CA LEU A 35 -12.07 -4.09 6.32
C LEU A 35 -12.86 -3.47 7.48
N LYS A 36 -14.19 -3.58 7.50
CA LYS A 36 -15.15 -3.20 8.56
C LYS A 36 -15.11 -1.74 9.01
N SER A 37 -13.99 -1.26 9.54
CA SER A 37 -13.81 0.10 10.04
C SER A 37 -12.33 0.48 10.10
N LYS A 38 -12.05 1.79 10.20
CA LYS A 38 -10.66 2.30 10.32
C LYS A 38 -9.97 1.77 11.58
N ASN A 39 -10.72 1.57 12.65
CA ASN A 39 -10.21 0.99 13.90
C ASN A 39 -9.91 -0.50 13.73
N TYR A 40 -10.76 -1.25 13.04
CA TYR A 40 -10.50 -2.67 12.75
C TYR A 40 -9.24 -2.85 11.91
N LEU A 41 -9.10 -2.07 10.84
CA LEU A 41 -7.91 -2.02 9.99
C LEU A 41 -6.64 -1.77 10.82
N LYS A 42 -6.61 -0.73 11.66
CA LYS A 42 -5.42 -0.36 12.42
C LYS A 42 -5.09 -1.34 13.55
N LYS A 43 -6.06 -1.62 14.43
CA LYS A 43 -5.82 -2.37 15.68
C LYS A 43 -5.65 -3.86 15.46
N TYR A 44 -6.31 -4.42 14.45
CA TYR A 44 -6.32 -5.86 14.21
C TYR A 44 -5.55 -6.23 12.95
N ILE A 45 -5.89 -5.66 11.79
CA ILE A 45 -5.28 -6.11 10.52
C ILE A 45 -3.80 -5.68 10.46
N LEU A 46 -3.52 -4.38 10.47
CA LEU A 46 -2.17 -3.85 10.32
C LEU A 46 -1.26 -4.27 11.49
N LYS A 47 -1.79 -4.29 12.72
CA LYS A 47 -1.05 -4.78 13.88
C LYS A 47 -0.66 -6.25 13.71
N ASN A 48 -1.59 -7.12 13.31
CA ASN A 48 -1.30 -8.55 13.14
C ASN A 48 -0.34 -8.79 11.95
N MET A 49 -0.50 -8.08 10.84
CA MET A 49 0.41 -8.19 9.70
C MET A 49 1.83 -7.73 10.05
N LYS A 50 1.95 -6.67 10.85
CA LYS A 50 3.25 -6.23 11.39
C LYS A 50 3.88 -7.28 12.30
N LEU A 51 3.10 -7.87 13.21
CA LEU A 51 3.58 -8.94 14.11
C LEU A 51 4.05 -10.19 13.34
N ARG A 52 3.45 -10.46 12.18
CA ARG A 52 3.84 -11.54 11.26
C ARG A 52 4.94 -11.14 10.28
N GLU A 53 5.51 -9.95 10.44
CA GLU A 53 6.58 -9.40 9.59
C GLU A 53 6.21 -9.29 8.10
N GLN A 54 4.92 -9.29 7.76
CA GLN A 54 4.45 -9.18 6.38
C GLN A 54 4.51 -7.75 5.85
N ILE A 55 4.38 -6.78 6.76
CA ILE A 55 4.48 -5.36 6.49
C ILE A 55 5.30 -4.70 7.60
N PHE A 56 5.92 -3.58 7.28
CA PHE A 56 6.60 -2.74 8.26
C PHE A 56 6.21 -1.28 8.08
N LYS A 57 6.46 -0.48 9.12
CA LYS A 57 6.08 0.92 9.20
C LYS A 57 7.33 1.78 9.27
N LYS A 58 7.57 2.63 8.28
CA LYS A 58 8.73 3.55 8.24
C LYS A 58 8.26 4.99 8.18
N LYS A 59 9.02 5.90 8.79
CA LYS A 59 8.80 7.34 8.65
C LYS A 59 9.25 7.75 7.24
N SER A 60 8.32 8.24 6.42
CA SER A 60 8.62 8.79 5.12
C SER A 60 8.62 10.31 5.18
N ARG A 61 9.62 10.92 4.54
CA ARG A 61 9.67 12.37 4.25
C ARG A 61 9.25 12.67 2.81
N ASN A 62 8.89 11.64 2.04
CA ASN A 62 8.47 11.84 0.65
C ASN A 62 7.13 12.57 0.63
N PRO A 63 7.07 13.80 0.08
CA PRO A 63 5.86 14.61 0.08
C PRO A 63 4.71 13.93 -0.64
N ASP A 64 4.93 13.14 -1.68
CA ASP A 64 3.85 12.44 -2.41
C ASP A 64 3.13 11.41 -1.54
N LEU A 65 3.89 10.72 -0.67
CA LEU A 65 3.36 9.75 0.27
C LEU A 65 2.73 10.42 1.51
N THR A 66 3.15 11.63 1.85
CA THR A 66 2.70 12.37 3.04
C THR A 66 1.71 13.49 2.74
N LYS A 67 1.39 13.76 1.46
CA LYS A 67 0.43 14.79 0.98
C LYS A 67 -0.90 14.77 1.75
N SER A 68 -1.37 13.58 2.12
CA SER A 68 -2.66 13.40 2.82
C SER A 68 -2.64 13.73 4.33
N THR A 69 -1.45 13.94 4.90
CA THR A 69 -1.23 14.10 6.34
C THR A 69 -0.95 15.54 6.76
N GLY A 70 -0.74 16.48 5.84
CA GLY A 70 -0.43 17.89 6.16
C GLY A 70 0.97 18.11 6.72
N ASP A 71 1.52 17.13 7.44
CA ASP A 71 2.88 17.13 7.97
C ASP A 71 3.91 16.57 6.97
N LYS A 72 5.06 17.24 6.88
CA LYS A 72 6.23 16.90 6.04
C LYS A 72 6.86 15.53 6.36
N ALA A 73 6.37 14.82 7.37
CA ALA A 73 6.74 13.43 7.63
C ALA A 73 5.56 12.62 8.17
N ALA A 74 5.25 11.50 7.53
CA ALA A 74 4.24 10.57 8.00
C ALA A 74 4.76 9.14 8.02
N TYR A 75 4.14 8.30 8.84
CA TYR A 75 4.44 6.90 8.83
C TYR A 75 3.65 6.17 7.75
N VAL A 76 4.39 5.43 6.92
CA VAL A 76 3.88 4.73 5.76
C VAL A 76 4.13 3.23 5.94
N TRP A 77 3.20 2.42 5.47
CA TRP A 77 3.30 0.96 5.47
C TRP A 77 3.94 0.49 4.19
N PHE A 78 4.92 -0.39 4.32
CA PHE A 78 5.64 -1.05 3.25
C PHE A 78 5.42 -2.56 3.37
N VAL A 79 5.42 -3.25 2.25
CA VAL A 79 5.42 -4.72 2.21
C VAL A 79 6.83 -5.22 2.51
N ASN A 80 6.92 -6.32 3.25
CA ASN A 80 8.16 -7.05 3.39
C ASN A 80 8.29 -8.08 2.25
N ASP A 81 9.04 -7.74 1.22
CA ASP A 81 9.17 -8.56 0.01
C ASP A 81 9.87 -9.91 0.27
N GLU A 82 10.63 -10.04 1.36
CA GLU A 82 11.22 -11.32 1.78
C GLU A 82 10.18 -12.32 2.28
N LYS A 83 9.10 -11.83 2.89
CA LYS A 83 8.02 -12.65 3.47
C LYS A 83 6.81 -12.75 2.56
N VAL A 84 6.64 -11.80 1.65
CA VAL A 84 5.43 -11.67 0.82
C VAL A 84 5.81 -11.45 -0.63
N LYS A 85 5.40 -12.38 -1.50
CA LYS A 85 5.47 -12.19 -2.96
C LYS A 85 4.35 -11.24 -3.41
N ILE A 86 4.66 -9.95 -3.47
CA ILE A 86 3.69 -8.87 -3.70
C ILE A 86 2.92 -8.98 -5.02
N GLU A 87 3.56 -9.52 -6.06
CA GLU A 87 3.00 -9.78 -7.40
C GLU A 87 1.71 -10.61 -7.36
N LYS A 88 1.60 -11.54 -6.39
CA LYS A 88 0.41 -12.38 -6.21
C LYS A 88 -0.85 -11.58 -5.86
N TYR A 89 -0.65 -10.36 -5.36
CA TYR A 89 -1.72 -9.51 -4.87
C TYR A 89 -2.06 -8.37 -5.84
N GLU A 90 -1.40 -8.23 -6.99
CA GLU A 90 -1.71 -7.17 -7.96
C GLU A 90 -3.11 -7.34 -8.57
N LYS A 91 -3.51 -8.60 -8.81
CA LYS A 91 -4.78 -8.97 -9.44
C LYS A 91 -5.65 -9.72 -8.43
N LEU A 92 -6.26 -8.97 -7.51
CA LEU A 92 -7.21 -9.55 -6.58
C LEU A 92 -8.52 -9.86 -7.35
N PRO A 93 -9.02 -11.11 -7.37
CA PRO A 93 -10.30 -11.43 -7.99
C PRO A 93 -11.42 -10.90 -7.10
N VAL A 94 -11.72 -9.60 -7.18
CA VAL A 94 -12.90 -9.01 -6.57
C VAL A 94 -14.12 -9.39 -7.41
N GLY A 95 -14.84 -10.41 -6.97
CA GLY A 95 -16.15 -10.75 -7.51
C GLY A 95 -17.16 -9.66 -7.15
N GLY A 96 -17.35 -8.70 -8.06
CA GLY A 96 -18.38 -7.66 -7.93
C GLY A 96 -18.00 -6.33 -8.57
N GLY A 97 -18.23 -6.21 -9.88
CA GLY A 97 -19.02 -5.12 -10.48
C GLY A 97 -18.65 -3.64 -10.31
N HIS A 98 -17.55 -3.26 -9.66
CA HIS A 98 -17.04 -1.90 -9.75
C HIS A 98 -15.59 -1.93 -10.22
N LEU A 99 -15.42 -1.71 -11.53
CA LEU A 99 -14.17 -1.20 -12.07
C LEU A 99 -13.80 0.03 -11.25
N TYR A 100 -12.79 -0.12 -10.38
CA TYR A 100 -12.03 1.02 -9.90
C TYR A 100 -11.45 1.69 -11.15
N LYS A 101 -12.15 2.69 -11.68
CA LYS A 101 -11.59 3.58 -12.68
C LYS A 101 -10.32 4.13 -12.05
N ARG A 102 -9.18 3.85 -12.68
CA ARG A 102 -7.94 4.60 -12.38
C ARG A 102 -8.33 6.07 -12.37
N PRO A 103 -7.99 6.87 -11.34
CA PRO A 103 -8.00 8.30 -11.56
C PRO A 103 -7.11 8.56 -12.78
N PRO A 104 -7.54 9.40 -13.74
CA PRO A 104 -6.71 9.74 -14.88
C PRO A 104 -5.36 10.20 -14.32
N ILE A 105 -4.31 9.50 -14.73
CA ILE A 105 -2.96 10.01 -14.60
C ILE A 105 -2.98 11.26 -15.45
N GLY A 106 -3.05 12.43 -14.81
CA GLY A 106 -2.94 13.70 -15.51
C GLY A 106 -1.69 13.64 -16.37
N ASP A 107 -1.86 13.92 -17.65
CA ASP A 107 -0.83 13.93 -18.67
C ASP A 107 0.41 14.64 -18.13
N THR A 108 1.39 13.87 -17.69
CA THR A 108 2.73 14.36 -17.48
C THR A 108 3.58 13.54 -18.42
N ASP A 109 4.04 14.27 -19.42
CA ASP A 109 4.91 13.94 -20.52
C ASP A 109 5.97 12.87 -20.21
N LYS A 110 6.29 12.14 -21.27
CA LYS A 110 7.40 11.18 -21.41
C LYS A 110 8.64 11.52 -20.55
N SER A 111 9.02 10.65 -19.63
CA SER A 111 10.39 10.07 -19.60
C SER A 111 10.52 8.95 -18.56
N GLU A 112 11.32 7.97 -18.93
CA GLU A 112 12.08 7.06 -18.07
C GLU A 112 11.31 5.99 -17.27
N ARG A 113 11.18 4.84 -17.93
CA ARG A 113 11.53 3.54 -17.34
C ARG A 113 12.72 3.73 -16.38
N ILE A 114 12.50 3.52 -15.10
CA ILE A 114 13.59 3.31 -14.15
C ILE A 114 13.67 1.79 -13.94
N ASP A 115 14.46 1.16 -14.80
CA ASP A 115 15.02 -0.16 -14.56
C ASP A 115 15.92 -0.10 -13.31
N GLY A 116 15.86 -1.15 -12.49
CA GLY A 116 16.91 -1.45 -11.51
C GLY A 116 16.85 -0.67 -10.20
N TYR A 117 16.36 -1.31 -9.15
CA TYR A 117 16.77 -0.99 -7.78
C TYR A 117 18.28 -1.29 -7.65
N ASN A 118 19.13 -0.34 -8.02
CA ASN A 118 20.53 -0.35 -7.64
C ASN A 118 20.66 0.21 -6.23
N LEU A 119 20.90 -0.71 -5.29
CA LEU A 119 21.26 -0.44 -3.92
C LEU A 119 22.71 0.08 -3.89
N ALA A 120 22.92 1.36 -4.23
CA ALA A 120 24.20 2.01 -4.03
C ALA A 120 24.29 2.48 -2.58
N VAL A 121 24.97 1.65 -1.78
CA VAL A 121 25.63 2.01 -0.53
C VAL A 121 26.54 3.21 -0.80
N VAL A 122 26.35 4.30 -0.08
CA VAL A 122 27.41 5.31 0.09
C VAL A 122 27.84 5.22 1.54
N LEU A 123 28.84 4.39 1.76
CA LEU A 123 29.88 4.56 2.77
C LEU A 123 30.90 5.54 2.19
N ASP A 124 31.24 6.56 2.96
CA ASP A 124 32.60 7.03 3.29
C ASP A 124 32.53 8.50 3.76
N ILE A 125 32.86 8.75 5.04
CA ILE A 125 34.12 9.29 5.61
C ILE A 125 34.18 10.82 5.49
#